data_AF-A0A7C4JP40-F1
#
_entry.id   AF-A0A7C4JP40-F1
#
_cell.length_a   1.000
_cell.length_b   1.000
_cell.length_c   1.000
_cell.angle_alpha   90.00
_cell.angle_beta   90.00
_cell.angle_gamma   90.00
#
_symmetry.space_group_name_H-M   'P 1'
#
loop_
_entity.id
_entity.type
_entity.pdbx_description
1 polymer ?
#
loop_
_entity_poly.entity_id
_entity_poly.type
_entity_poly.pdbx_seq_one_letter_code
_entity_poly.pdbx_strand_id
1 'polypeptide(L)'
;MRKKALWLIFQEKPSRLLLFLKETGKKVYQTEISKKIDATFAHTLRILENMEKAGLIRSEKEGKVKYIYLTDVGSEVAAQIETIRRLIEISEIEQKITNIYESTVRGKLPTEIDREAVKREYIGLKRKLATFFSDPNHFIALKSRKVAAKIDMILAEVLGLPPGTEFTLQE
;
A
#
# COMPACT_ATOMS: atom_id res chain seq x y z
N MET A 1 8.96 14.45 -5.78
CA MET A 1 8.17 13.39 -5.11
C MET A 1 7.55 12.49 -6.17
N ARG A 2 7.86 11.18 -6.22
CA ARG A 2 7.10 10.24 -7.06
C ARG A 2 5.67 10.23 -6.52
N LYS A 3 4.68 10.66 -7.31
CA LYS A 3 3.28 10.39 -6.99
C LYS A 3 3.15 8.88 -6.85
N LYS A 4 2.64 8.38 -5.71
CA LYS A 4 2.35 6.96 -5.54
C LYS A 4 1.47 6.52 -6.70
N ALA A 5 1.69 5.33 -7.28
CA ALA A 5 1.00 4.90 -8.48
C ALA A 5 -0.54 4.91 -8.32
N LEU A 6 -1.05 4.74 -7.10
CA LEU A 6 -2.47 4.91 -6.77
C LEU A 6 -3.04 6.27 -7.21
N TRP A 7 -2.27 7.36 -7.12
CA TRP A 7 -2.72 8.71 -7.50
C TRP A 7 -2.62 8.99 -9.00
N LEU A 8 -2.06 8.07 -9.78
CA LEU A 8 -2.13 8.12 -11.24
C LEU A 8 -3.52 7.69 -11.74
N ILE A 9 -4.17 6.78 -11.01
CA ILE A 9 -5.48 6.22 -11.37
C ILE A 9 -6.64 6.89 -10.62
N PHE A 10 -6.42 7.38 -9.40
CA PHE A 10 -7.45 8.04 -8.59
C PHE A 10 -7.12 9.48 -8.22
N GLN A 11 -8.17 10.29 -8.04
CA GLN A 11 -8.02 11.59 -7.40
C GLN A 11 -7.58 11.41 -5.95
N GLU A 12 -6.44 12.01 -5.61
CA GLU A 12 -5.75 11.79 -4.34
C GLU A 12 -6.61 12.18 -3.12
N LYS A 13 -7.20 13.38 -3.10
CA LYS A 13 -7.91 13.90 -1.91
C LYS A 13 -9.22 13.15 -1.61
N PRO A 14 -10.11 12.88 -2.59
CA PRO A 14 -11.29 12.07 -2.35
C PRO A 14 -10.95 10.63 -1.89
N SER A 15 -9.91 10.03 -2.48
CA SER A 15 -9.49 8.67 -2.10
C SER A 15 -8.90 8.63 -0.68
N ARG A 16 -8.09 9.63 -0.32
CA ARG A 16 -7.57 9.79 1.05
C ARG A 16 -8.69 9.99 2.06
N LEU A 17 -9.74 10.75 1.72
CA LEU A 17 -10.91 10.92 2.58
C LEU A 17 -11.58 9.58 2.89
N LEU A 18 -11.90 8.78 1.87
CA LEU A 18 -12.56 7.47 2.07
C LEU A 18 -11.71 6.53 2.93
N LEU A 19 -10.41 6.41 2.62
CA LEU A 19 -9.49 5.58 3.39
C LEU A 19 -9.37 6.06 4.84
N PHE A 20 -9.33 7.36 5.06
CA PHE A 20 -9.24 7.93 6.40
C PHE A 20 -10.51 7.68 7.23
N LEU A 21 -11.70 7.91 6.65
CA LEU A 21 -12.95 7.62 7.36
C LEU A 21 -13.08 6.13 7.70
N LYS A 22 -12.60 5.25 6.81
CA LYS A 22 -12.55 3.80 7.05
C LYS A 22 -11.60 3.45 8.20
N GLU A 23 -10.39 4.04 8.22
CA GLU A 23 -9.37 3.82 9.23
C GLU A 23 -9.85 4.23 10.63
N THR A 24 -10.51 5.39 10.74
CA THR A 24 -10.98 5.91 12.03
C THR A 24 -12.15 5.07 12.59
N GLY A 25 -12.99 4.48 11.72
CA GLY A 25 -14.15 3.68 12.13
C GLY A 25 -15.20 4.44 12.95
N LYS A 26 -15.09 5.77 13.03
CA LYS A 26 -15.93 6.66 13.84
C LYS A 26 -16.22 7.95 13.07
N LYS A 27 -17.19 8.71 13.58
CA LYS A 27 -17.56 10.03 13.07
C LYS A 27 -16.37 11.00 13.15
N VAL A 28 -16.06 11.69 12.05
CA VAL A 28 -14.94 12.64 11.99
C VAL A 28 -15.43 14.05 11.73
N TYR A 29 -14.84 15.01 12.42
CA TYR A 29 -15.13 16.42 12.26
C TYR A 29 -14.50 16.97 10.98
N GLN A 30 -15.19 17.89 10.30
CA GLN A 30 -14.73 18.49 9.05
C GLN A 30 -13.34 19.17 9.13
N THR A 31 -12.99 19.72 10.29
CA THR A 31 -11.68 20.35 10.54
C THR A 31 -10.54 19.33 10.55
N GLU A 32 -10.78 18.14 11.08
CA GLU A 32 -9.82 17.04 11.10
C GLU A 32 -9.62 16.46 9.70
N ILE A 33 -10.70 16.34 8.92
CA ILE A 33 -10.65 15.92 7.52
C ILE A 33 -9.76 16.86 6.70
N SER A 34 -9.93 18.18 6.85
CA SER A 34 -9.16 19.18 6.09
C SER A 34 -7.65 19.05 6.32
N LYS A 35 -7.24 18.75 7.55
CA LYS A 35 -5.83 18.48 7.90
C LYS A 35 -5.31 17.19 7.26
N LYS A 36 -6.13 16.13 7.23
CA LYS A 36 -5.72 14.82 6.70
C LYS A 36 -5.58 14.80 5.18
N ILE A 37 -6.49 15.46 4.45
CA ILE A 37 -6.53 15.45 2.98
C ILE A 37 -5.72 16.59 2.34
N ASP A 38 -5.03 17.39 3.15
CA ASP A 38 -4.18 18.51 2.72
C ASP A 38 -4.92 19.48 1.79
N ALA A 39 -6.05 20.01 2.26
CA ALA A 39 -6.92 20.89 1.48
C ALA A 39 -7.33 22.13 2.28
N THR A 40 -7.52 23.24 1.55
CA THR A 40 -8.18 24.42 2.12
C THR A 40 -9.61 24.06 2.53
N PHE A 41 -10.16 24.78 3.51
CA PHE A 41 -11.51 24.53 4.01
C PHE A 41 -12.58 24.53 2.90
N ALA A 42 -12.54 25.52 2.00
CA ALA A 42 -13.48 25.62 0.88
C ALA A 42 -13.33 24.43 -0.10
N HIS A 43 -12.10 23.97 -0.33
CA HIS A 43 -11.87 22.80 -1.18
C HIS A 43 -12.35 21.51 -0.52
N THR A 44 -12.12 21.34 0.78
CA THR A 44 -12.67 20.22 1.56
C THR A 44 -14.19 20.19 1.48
N LEU A 45 -14.86 21.33 1.65
CA LEU A 45 -16.32 21.42 1.58
C LEU A 45 -16.84 20.93 0.23
N ARG A 46 -16.25 21.39 -0.88
CA ARG A 46 -16.61 20.94 -2.23
C ARG A 46 -16.39 19.44 -2.44
N ILE A 47 -15.31 18.88 -1.90
CA ILE A 47 -15.07 17.42 -1.94
C ILE A 47 -16.18 16.70 -1.16
N LEU A 48 -16.48 17.13 0.06
CA LEU A 48 -17.53 16.53 0.88
C LEU A 48 -18.89 16.59 0.19
N GLU A 49 -19.26 17.73 -0.38
CA GLU A 49 -20.52 17.88 -1.12
C GLU A 49 -20.61 16.91 -2.31
N ASN A 50 -19.53 16.76 -3.09
CA ASN A 50 -19.51 15.83 -4.23
C ASN A 50 -19.60 14.37 -3.78
N MET A 51 -18.92 14.01 -2.69
CA MET A 51 -18.94 12.65 -2.14
C MET A 51 -20.31 12.31 -1.51
N GLU A 52 -20.96 13.29 -0.90
CA GLU A 52 -22.31 13.16 -0.34
C GLU A 52 -23.35 13.02 -1.46
N LYS A 53 -23.26 13.84 -2.52
CA LYS A 53 -24.08 13.69 -3.74
C LYS A 53 -23.90 12.34 -4.43
N ALA A 54 -22.68 11.78 -4.39
CA ALA A 54 -22.38 10.46 -4.92
C ALA A 54 -22.84 9.31 -4.00
N GLY A 55 -23.41 9.60 -2.82
CA GLY A 55 -23.88 8.59 -1.87
C GLY A 55 -22.77 7.81 -1.16
N LEU A 56 -21.52 8.28 -1.22
CA LEU A 56 -20.36 7.60 -0.60
C LEU A 56 -20.16 8.03 0.86
N ILE A 57 -20.65 9.21 1.21
CA ILE A 57 -20.64 9.70 2.59
C ILE A 57 -22.01 10.26 2.94
N ARG A 58 -22.27 10.36 4.24
CA ARG A 58 -23.39 11.13 4.79
C ARG A 58 -22.88 12.09 5.84
N SER A 59 -23.63 13.15 6.07
CA SER A 59 -23.33 14.08 7.14
C SER A 59 -24.47 14.24 8.14
N GLU A 60 -24.12 14.50 9.39
CA GLU A 60 -25.05 14.74 10.48
C GLU A 60 -24.63 15.99 11.25
N LYS A 61 -25.60 16.80 11.66
CA LYS A 61 -25.33 17.98 12.48
C LYS A 61 -25.70 17.70 13.93
N GLU A 62 -24.74 17.92 14.83
CA GLU A 62 -24.95 17.93 16.27
C GLU A 62 -24.59 19.34 16.77
N GLY A 63 -25.61 20.15 17.06
CA GLY A 63 -25.43 21.57 17.36
C GLY A 63 -24.76 22.34 16.21
N LYS A 64 -23.60 22.96 16.48
CA LYS A 64 -22.82 23.72 15.49
C LYS A 64 -21.85 22.87 14.67
N VAL A 65 -21.78 21.57 14.95
CA VAL A 65 -20.73 20.70 14.43
C VAL A 65 -21.29 19.74 13.39
N LYS A 66 -20.61 19.65 12.23
CA LYS A 66 -20.95 18.72 11.14
C LYS A 66 -20.03 17.50 11.21
N TYR A 67 -20.62 16.34 11.42
CA TYR A 67 -19.96 15.03 11.39
C TYR A 67 -20.09 14.40 10.02
N ILE A 68 -19.04 13.71 9.59
CA ILE A 68 -19.00 12.98 8.32
C ILE A 68 -18.84 11.48 8.61
N TYR A 69 -19.59 10.68 7.86
CA TYR A 69 -19.61 9.22 7.94
C TYR A 69 -19.49 8.62 6.54
N LEU A 70 -18.94 7.42 6.45
CA LEU A 70 -19.17 6.57 5.29
C LEU A 70 -20.62 6.07 5.30
N THR A 71 -21.21 5.94 4.11
CA THR A 71 -22.38 5.08 3.91
C THR A 71 -21.92 3.62 3.83
N ASP A 72 -22.86 2.67 3.73
CA ASP A 72 -22.53 1.25 3.52
C ASP A 72 -21.75 1.08 2.21
N VAL A 73 -22.28 1.66 1.11
CA VAL A 73 -21.60 1.71 -0.19
C VAL A 73 -20.23 2.40 -0.09
N GLY A 74 -20.14 3.51 0.64
CA GLY A 74 -18.87 4.20 0.87
C GLY A 74 -17.83 3.35 1.59
N SER A 75 -18.28 2.53 2.54
CA SER A 75 -17.42 1.61 3.30
C SER A 75 -16.88 0.48 2.43
N GLU A 76 -17.72 -0.07 1.56
CA GLU A 76 -17.32 -1.07 0.56
C GLU A 76 -16.32 -0.46 -0.44
N VAL A 77 -16.62 0.71 -1.01
CA VAL A 77 -15.72 1.40 -1.94
C VAL A 77 -14.38 1.69 -1.29
N ALA A 78 -14.36 2.20 -0.05
CA ALA A 78 -13.13 2.44 0.69
C ALA A 78 -12.30 1.15 0.90
N ALA A 79 -12.97 0.02 1.17
CA ALA A 79 -12.30 -1.28 1.30
C ALA A 79 -11.68 -1.76 -0.02
N GLN A 80 -12.35 -1.53 -1.15
CA GLN A 80 -11.81 -1.85 -2.47
C GLN A 80 -10.61 -0.96 -2.81
N ILE A 81 -10.69 0.35 -2.54
CA ILE A 81 -9.55 1.27 -2.73
C ILE A 81 -8.35 0.82 -1.90
N GLU A 82 -8.57 0.38 -0.66
CA GLU A 82 -7.50 -0.12 0.20
C GLU A 82 -6.87 -1.42 -0.34
N THR A 83 -7.69 -2.32 -0.89
CA THR A 83 -7.21 -3.55 -1.54
C THR A 83 -6.37 -3.21 -2.77
N ILE A 84 -6.83 -2.29 -3.62
CA ILE A 84 -6.09 -1.82 -4.80
C ILE A 84 -4.76 -1.18 -4.38
N ARG A 85 -4.76 -0.36 -3.31
CA ARG A 85 -3.52 0.24 -2.77
C ARG A 85 -2.50 -0.83 -2.39
N ARG A 86 -2.92 -1.88 -1.68
CA ARG A 86 -2.04 -3.00 -1.28
C ARG A 86 -1.52 -3.78 -2.50
N LEU A 87 -2.36 -4.02 -3.51
CA LEU A 87 -1.93 -4.65 -4.77
C LEU A 87 -0.85 -3.85 -5.49
N ILE A 88 -1.04 -2.54 -5.59
CA ILE A 88 -0.07 -1.64 -6.21
C ILE A 88 1.24 -1.67 -5.43
N GLU A 89 1.19 -1.63 -4.10
CA GLU A 89 2.40 -1.69 -3.25
C GLU A 89 3.19 -2.99 -3.44
N ILE A 90 2.51 -4.14 -3.48
CA ILE A 90 3.15 -5.42 -3.80
C ILE A 90 3.76 -5.40 -5.20
N SER A 91 3.05 -4.83 -6.18
CA SER A 91 3.56 -4.70 -7.55
C SER A 91 4.80 -3.79 -7.63
N GLU A 92 4.84 -2.69 -6.86
CA GLU A 92 6.01 -1.81 -6.79
C GLU A 92 7.21 -2.52 -6.15
N ILE A 93 6.98 -3.37 -5.14
CA ILE A 93 8.03 -4.21 -4.56
C ILE A 93 8.54 -5.23 -5.59
N GLU A 94 7.64 -5.90 -6.30
CA GLU A 94 7.99 -6.87 -7.34
C GLU A 94 8.83 -6.24 -8.46
N GLN A 95 8.49 -5.02 -8.89
CA GLN A 95 9.29 -4.27 -9.86
C GLN A 95 10.68 -3.89 -9.31
N LYS A 96 10.79 -3.54 -8.02
CA LYS A 96 12.09 -3.27 -7.39
C LYS A 96 12.97 -4.52 -7.36
N ILE A 97 12.40 -5.67 -7.04
CA ILE A 97 13.10 -6.97 -7.10
C ILE A 97 13.71 -7.18 -8.49
N THR A 98 12.90 -7.04 -9.54
CA THR A 98 13.38 -7.17 -10.92
C THR A 98 14.53 -6.20 -11.20
N ASN A 99 14.37 -4.91 -10.87
CA ASN A 99 15.39 -3.90 -11.14
C ASN A 99 16.72 -4.16 -10.40
N ILE A 100 16.66 -4.64 -9.15
CA ILE A 100 17.86 -5.02 -8.39
C ILE A 100 18.53 -6.20 -9.06
N TYR A 101 17.79 -7.26 -9.41
CA TYR A 101 18.34 -8.43 -10.08
C TYR A 101 19.07 -8.07 -11.38
N GLU A 102 18.41 -7.28 -12.25
CA GLU A 102 18.98 -6.84 -13.52
C GLU A 102 20.26 -5.99 -13.35
N SER A 103 20.32 -5.14 -12.33
CA SER A 103 21.45 -4.22 -12.14
C SER A 103 22.61 -4.80 -11.31
N THR A 104 22.35 -5.83 -10.49
CA THR A 104 23.33 -6.33 -9.50
C THR A 104 23.71 -7.79 -9.67
N VAL A 105 22.88 -8.62 -10.31
CA VAL A 105 23.10 -10.07 -10.42
C VAL A 105 23.24 -10.49 -11.87
N ARG A 106 22.28 -10.11 -12.72
CA ARG A 106 22.19 -10.61 -14.09
C ARG A 106 23.44 -10.27 -14.90
N GLY A 107 24.08 -11.30 -15.46
CA GLY A 107 25.25 -11.17 -16.32
C GLY A 107 26.55 -10.79 -15.61
N LYS A 108 26.57 -10.71 -14.27
CA LYS A 108 27.79 -10.46 -13.48
C LYS A 108 28.46 -11.75 -13.05
N LEU A 109 29.78 -11.72 -12.90
CA LEU A 109 30.52 -12.84 -12.32
C LEU A 109 30.22 -12.94 -10.81
N PRO A 110 30.25 -14.15 -10.20
CA PRO A 110 30.00 -14.31 -8.77
C PRO A 110 30.93 -13.52 -7.85
N THR A 111 32.11 -13.13 -8.34
CA THR A 111 33.10 -12.28 -7.65
C THR A 111 32.78 -10.79 -7.72
N GLU A 112 31.96 -10.36 -8.67
CA GLU A 112 31.55 -8.97 -8.88
C GLU A 112 30.26 -8.62 -8.12
N ILE A 113 29.56 -9.63 -7.61
CA ILE A 113 28.31 -9.46 -6.88
C ILE A 113 28.62 -9.21 -5.40
N ASP A 114 28.23 -8.04 -4.91
CA ASP A 114 28.21 -7.76 -3.47
C ASP A 114 27.05 -8.52 -2.81
N ARG A 115 27.33 -9.77 -2.42
CA ARG A 115 26.35 -10.69 -1.85
C ARG A 115 25.70 -10.14 -0.58
N GLU A 116 26.46 -9.44 0.25
CA GLU A 116 25.97 -8.89 1.52
C GLU A 116 25.06 -7.67 1.30
N ALA A 117 25.38 -6.80 0.35
CA ALA A 117 24.49 -5.71 -0.04
C ALA A 117 23.19 -6.25 -0.64
N VAL A 118 23.29 -7.20 -1.58
CA VAL A 118 22.14 -7.84 -2.22
C VAL A 118 21.25 -8.54 -1.17
N LYS A 119 21.84 -9.33 -0.26
CA LYS A 119 21.12 -9.98 0.85
C LYS A 119 20.35 -8.96 1.68
N ARG A 120 21.00 -7.88 2.13
CA ARG A 120 20.34 -6.82 2.93
C ARG A 120 19.15 -6.18 2.21
N GLU A 121 19.31 -5.82 0.93
CA GLU A 121 18.23 -5.18 0.18
C GLU A 121 17.02 -6.10 0.05
N TYR A 122 17.25 -7.35 -0.33
CA TYR A 122 16.21 -8.34 -0.51
C TYR A 122 15.51 -8.72 0.80
N ILE A 123 16.24 -8.87 1.91
CA ILE A 123 15.63 -9.06 3.24
C ILE A 123 14.73 -7.87 3.60
N GLY A 124 15.19 -6.64 3.31
CA GLY A 124 14.40 -5.43 3.51
C GLY A 124 13.08 -5.43 2.71
N LEU A 125 13.10 -5.91 1.47
CA LEU A 125 11.90 -6.08 0.66
C LEU A 125 11.02 -7.24 1.15
N LYS A 126 11.60 -8.35 1.58
CA LYS A 126 10.88 -9.50 2.14
C LYS A 126 10.14 -9.13 3.43
N ARG A 127 10.76 -8.34 4.32
CA ARG A 127 10.11 -7.79 5.52
C ARG A 127 8.88 -6.95 5.18
N LYS A 128 8.96 -6.13 4.11
CA LYS A 128 7.80 -5.35 3.64
C LYS A 128 6.68 -6.23 3.10
N LEU A 129 7.00 -7.31 2.40
CA LEU A 129 5.99 -8.27 1.91
C LEU A 129 5.33 -9.05 3.06
N ALA A 130 6.09 -9.33 4.12
CA ALA A 130 5.61 -10.10 5.27
C ALA A 130 4.46 -9.42 6.02
N THR A 131 4.38 -8.08 5.97
CA THR A 131 3.24 -7.33 6.55
C THR A 131 1.90 -7.70 5.90
N PHE A 132 1.93 -8.24 4.68
CA PHE A 132 0.75 -8.67 3.93
C PHE A 132 0.47 -10.18 4.03
N PHE A 133 1.26 -10.97 4.77
CA PHE A 133 1.04 -12.42 4.81
C PHE A 133 -0.24 -12.79 5.55
N SER A 134 -0.60 -12.03 6.59
CA SER A 134 -1.84 -12.22 7.34
C SER A 134 -2.97 -11.31 6.87
N ASP A 135 -2.89 -10.80 5.63
CA ASP A 135 -3.92 -9.94 5.08
C ASP A 135 -5.27 -10.68 4.99
N PRO A 136 -6.39 -10.08 5.44
CA PRO A 136 -7.71 -10.71 5.37
C PRO A 136 -8.16 -10.99 3.94
N ASN A 137 -7.64 -10.24 2.96
CA ASN A 137 -7.86 -10.55 1.56
C ASN A 137 -6.91 -11.67 1.12
N HIS A 138 -7.48 -12.87 0.89
CA HIS A 138 -6.73 -14.06 0.53
C HIS A 138 -5.82 -13.86 -0.71
N PHE A 139 -6.28 -13.09 -1.70
CA PHE A 139 -5.49 -12.81 -2.90
C PHE A 139 -4.26 -11.95 -2.61
N ILE A 140 -4.39 -10.94 -1.75
CA ILE A 140 -3.25 -10.13 -1.28
C ILE A 140 -2.23 -11.02 -0.58
N ALA A 141 -2.71 -11.86 0.34
CA ALA A 141 -1.88 -12.74 1.16
C ALA A 141 -1.16 -13.80 0.34
N LEU A 142 -1.80 -14.38 -0.68
CA LEU A 142 -1.16 -15.32 -1.60
C LEU A 142 -0.14 -14.61 -2.49
N LYS A 143 -0.50 -13.45 -3.06
CA LYS A 143 0.39 -12.73 -3.97
C LYS A 143 1.66 -12.27 -3.25
N SER A 144 1.55 -11.71 -2.04
CA SER A 144 2.70 -11.27 -1.25
C SER A 144 3.66 -12.43 -0.92
N ARG A 145 3.13 -13.60 -0.52
CA ARG A 145 3.93 -14.81 -0.30
C ARG A 145 4.63 -15.28 -1.57
N LYS A 146 3.93 -15.30 -2.71
CA LYS A 146 4.52 -15.68 -4.00
C LYS A 146 5.68 -14.76 -4.38
N VAL A 147 5.55 -13.45 -4.18
CA VAL A 147 6.64 -12.50 -4.43
C VAL A 147 7.78 -12.69 -3.43
N ALA A 148 7.49 -13.00 -2.17
CA ALA A 148 8.53 -13.31 -1.18
C ALA A 148 9.31 -14.58 -1.52
N ALA A 149 8.65 -15.63 -2.01
CA ALA A 149 9.32 -16.85 -2.47
C ALA A 149 10.28 -16.58 -3.64
N LYS A 150 9.97 -15.62 -4.52
CA LYS A 150 10.92 -15.18 -5.57
C LYS A 150 12.20 -14.59 -4.98
N ILE A 151 12.08 -13.84 -3.87
CA ILE A 151 13.25 -13.32 -3.15
C ILE A 151 14.10 -14.48 -2.64
N ASP A 152 13.48 -15.48 -2.03
CA ASP A 152 14.20 -16.65 -1.50
C ASP A 152 14.96 -17.41 -2.59
N MET A 153 14.34 -17.57 -3.77
CA MET A 153 15.01 -18.17 -4.92
C MET A 153 16.23 -17.36 -5.39
N ILE A 154 16.09 -16.03 -5.50
CA ILE A 154 17.19 -15.15 -5.92
C ILE A 154 18.32 -15.17 -4.89
N LEU A 155 18.00 -15.13 -3.60
CA LEU A 155 19.00 -15.19 -2.55
C LEU A 155 19.72 -16.53 -2.51
N ALA A 156 19.02 -17.64 -2.72
CA ALA A 156 19.66 -18.95 -2.84
C ALA A 156 20.64 -19.01 -4.01
N GLU A 157 20.27 -18.48 -5.18
CA GLU A 157 21.15 -18.35 -6.34
C GLU A 157 22.40 -17.52 -6.02
N VAL A 158 22.22 -16.31 -5.49
CA VAL A 158 23.33 -15.37 -5.19
C VAL A 158 24.29 -15.93 -4.15
N LEU A 159 23.79 -16.71 -3.19
CA LEU A 159 24.58 -17.27 -2.09
C LEU A 159 25.11 -18.69 -2.38
N GLY A 160 24.74 -19.30 -3.51
CA GLY A 160 25.12 -20.68 -3.85
C GLY A 160 24.47 -21.73 -2.94
N LEU A 161 23.26 -21.46 -2.47
CA LEU A 161 22.48 -22.35 -1.62
C LEU A 161 21.45 -23.14 -2.45
N PRO A 162 20.96 -24.29 -1.95
CA PRO A 162 19.94 -25.06 -2.65
C PRO A 162 18.65 -24.24 -2.93
N PRO A 163 17.99 -24.45 -4.08
CA PRO A 163 16.67 -23.89 -4.34
C PRO A 163 15.67 -24.30 -3.26
N GLY A 164 14.86 -23.35 -2.77
CA GLY A 164 13.92 -23.59 -1.67
C GLY A 164 14.47 -23.26 -0.27
N THR A 165 15.71 -22.77 -0.17
CA THR A 165 16.23 -22.19 1.09
C THR A 165 15.38 -20.98 1.49
N GLU A 166 14.68 -21.08 2.63
CA GLU A 166 13.92 -19.95 3.18
C GLU A 166 14.80 -19.05 4.03
N PHE A 167 14.78 -17.74 3.76
CA PHE A 167 15.51 -16.76 4.55
C PHE A 167 14.61 -16.17 5.64
N THR A 168 14.84 -16.55 6.90
CA THR A 168 14.07 -16.07 8.05
C THR A 168 14.26 -14.56 8.25
N LEU A 169 13.21 -13.86 8.64
CA LEU A 169 13.23 -12.40 8.83
C LEU A 169 13.99 -11.94 10.09
N GLN A 170 14.49 -12.89 10.90
CA GLN A 170 15.10 -12.68 12.23
C GLN A 170 16.62 -12.45 12.21
N GLU A 171 17.26 -12.43 11.04
CA GLU A 171 18.67 -12.01 10.89
C GLU A 171 18.81 -10.60 10.33
#